data_AF-A0A9P7PWT1-F1
#
_entry.id   AF-A0A9P7PWT1-F1
#
_cell.length_a   1.000
_cell.length_b   1.000
_cell.length_c   1.000
_cell.angle_alpha   90.00
_cell.angle_beta   90.00
_cell.angle_gamma   90.00
#
_symmetry.space_group_name_H-M   'P 1'
#
loop_
_entity.id
_entity.type
_entity.pdbx_description
1 polymer ?
#
loop_
_entity_poly.entity_id
_entity_poly.type
_entity_poly.pdbx_seq_one_letter_code
_entity_poly.pdbx_strand_id
1 'polypeptide(L)'
;MFLSPEAAIVQHSTGVMQITHDYFENGITYFTNLIYTAIRFSISSGETAPFVGHNAFLRWPAVQDVGVPEEDGFVPYWSESHVSEDFDIALRLQMAGNIIRIADYHDNAFKEGVSLTIYDEINRWQKYGYGVNEMIFHPIHRWYKGPFTPLFYTYITSNIMLSSKISILAYMCSYYALGSALFLTSLNYFIVGWFRDDLAPVYLTSWDVFLSLVVVFNAAGPVALAIVRYRTGEQPLLKAMMENLKWIPMMTVFFGGISYHINMALLAHFLHIDMQWGSTSKEKEDSNFFQEMPRIFKTFKWMYLLLAVLVGIMVYLGAFAPDDWAIKDFTVIVPMGMTVGFHILSPLVLNPSLMIFAY
;
A
#
# COMPACT_ATOMS: atom_id res chain seq x y z
N MET A 1 -31.45 -1.69 -2.87
CA MET A 1 -31.40 -3.04 -2.28
C MET A 1 -32.76 -3.73 -2.27
N PHE A 2 -33.88 -3.04 -2.01
CA PHE A 2 -35.22 -3.64 -2.16
C PHE A 2 -35.49 -4.17 -3.59
N LEU A 3 -35.18 -3.37 -4.62
CA LEU A 3 -35.33 -3.75 -6.04
C LEU A 3 -34.20 -4.65 -6.58
N SER A 4 -33.16 -4.90 -5.78
CA SER A 4 -31.99 -5.69 -6.15
C SER A 4 -31.55 -6.49 -4.91
N PRO A 5 -32.29 -7.55 -4.55
CA PRO A 5 -32.04 -8.38 -3.36
C PRO A 5 -30.81 -9.28 -3.52
N GLU A 6 -30.01 -9.14 -4.56
CA GLU A 6 -28.69 -9.72 -4.68
C GLU A 6 -27.60 -8.77 -4.16
N ALA A 7 -27.89 -7.46 -4.05
CA ALA A 7 -26.92 -6.46 -3.60
C ALA A 7 -26.85 -6.43 -2.06
N ALA A 8 -25.72 -6.84 -1.50
CA ALA A 8 -25.46 -6.76 -0.06
C ALA A 8 -24.85 -5.43 0.37
N ILE A 9 -24.00 -4.84 -0.45
CA ILE A 9 -23.34 -3.55 -0.16
C ILE A 9 -23.48 -2.62 -1.36
N VAL A 10 -23.83 -1.37 -1.08
CA VAL A 10 -23.69 -0.25 -2.02
C VAL A 10 -22.67 0.70 -1.44
N GLN A 11 -21.45 0.63 -1.96
CA GLN A 11 -20.35 1.52 -1.62
C GLN A 11 -20.49 2.82 -2.42
N HIS A 12 -20.39 3.98 -1.77
CA HIS A 12 -20.40 5.24 -2.48
C HIS A 12 -18.99 5.65 -2.86
N SER A 13 -18.83 6.18 -4.07
CA SER A 13 -17.62 6.89 -4.47
C SER A 13 -17.39 8.03 -3.49
N THR A 14 -16.18 8.07 -2.91
CA THR A 14 -15.88 8.97 -1.79
C THR A 14 -14.91 10.05 -2.26
N GLY A 15 -15.34 11.30 -2.12
CA GLY A 15 -14.46 12.45 -2.25
C GLY A 15 -13.54 12.62 -1.05
N VAL A 16 -12.49 13.40 -1.24
CA VAL A 16 -11.57 13.73 -0.14
C VAL A 16 -12.04 14.99 0.58
N MET A 17 -12.13 14.93 1.90
CA MET A 17 -12.26 16.10 2.77
C MET A 17 -10.87 16.53 3.24
N GLN A 18 -10.40 17.68 2.75
CA GLN A 18 -9.13 18.26 3.16
C GLN A 18 -9.31 19.20 4.35
N ILE A 19 -8.30 19.27 5.22
CA ILE A 19 -8.31 20.00 6.49
C ILE A 19 -7.20 21.06 6.52
N THR A 20 -5.96 20.68 6.22
CA THR A 20 -4.75 21.51 6.40
C THR A 20 -4.28 22.18 5.12
N HIS A 21 -4.58 21.59 3.96
CA HIS A 21 -4.21 22.04 2.62
C HIS A 21 -2.69 22.19 2.39
N ASP A 22 -1.85 21.52 3.17
CA ASP A 22 -0.41 21.49 2.93
C ASP A 22 -0.02 20.54 1.77
N TYR A 23 1.26 20.55 1.35
CA TYR A 23 1.67 19.75 0.19
C TYR A 23 1.49 18.24 0.42
N PHE A 24 1.61 17.77 1.66
CA PHE A 24 1.49 16.36 1.98
C PHE A 24 0.04 15.92 1.86
N GLU A 25 -0.89 16.61 2.52
CA GLU A 25 -2.31 16.31 2.43
C GLU A 25 -2.82 16.43 0.99
N ASN A 26 -2.39 17.46 0.25
CA ASN A 26 -2.73 17.62 -1.16
C ASN A 26 -2.22 16.44 -2.02
N GLY A 27 -1.04 15.91 -1.71
CA GLY A 27 -0.49 14.76 -2.43
C GLY A 27 -1.21 13.46 -2.11
N ILE A 28 -1.56 13.22 -0.84
CA ILE A 28 -2.39 12.07 -0.46
C ILE A 28 -3.81 12.21 -1.02
N THR A 29 -4.34 13.42 -1.13
CA THR A 29 -5.60 13.71 -1.81
C THR A 29 -5.53 13.30 -3.28
N TYR A 30 -4.47 13.70 -4.00
CA TYR A 30 -4.23 13.27 -5.38
C TYR A 30 -4.19 11.74 -5.50
N PHE A 31 -3.44 11.08 -4.61
CA PHE A 31 -3.29 9.62 -4.61
C PHE A 31 -4.62 8.91 -4.32
N THR A 32 -5.42 9.42 -3.38
CA THR A 32 -6.74 8.88 -3.05
C THR A 32 -7.71 9.03 -4.23
N ASN A 33 -7.72 10.19 -4.89
CA ASN A 33 -8.52 10.39 -6.10
C ASN A 33 -8.08 9.46 -7.25
N LEU A 34 -6.77 9.21 -7.40
CA LEU A 34 -6.25 8.22 -8.35
C LEU A 34 -6.81 6.83 -8.07
N ILE A 35 -6.83 6.39 -6.80
CA ILE A 35 -7.40 5.10 -6.39
C ILE A 35 -8.88 5.04 -6.78
N TYR A 36 -9.69 6.06 -6.46
CA TYR A 36 -11.11 6.06 -6.80
C TYR A 36 -11.37 6.10 -8.33
N THR A 37 -10.57 6.82 -9.11
CA THR A 37 -10.61 6.71 -10.59
C THR A 37 -10.33 5.27 -11.03
N ALA A 38 -9.32 4.60 -10.47
CA ALA A 38 -8.94 3.23 -10.82
C ALA A 38 -10.02 2.20 -10.42
N ILE A 39 -10.60 2.35 -9.23
CA ILE A 39 -11.70 1.51 -8.74
C ILE A 39 -12.90 1.62 -9.69
N ARG A 40 -13.32 2.84 -10.03
CA ARG A 40 -14.45 3.05 -10.95
C ARG A 40 -14.18 2.46 -12.33
N PHE A 41 -12.97 2.66 -12.86
CA PHE A 41 -12.56 2.08 -14.13
C PHE A 41 -12.62 0.54 -14.10
N SER A 42 -12.05 -0.07 -13.06
CA SER A 42 -12.02 -1.52 -12.87
C SER A 42 -13.43 -2.11 -12.80
N ILE A 43 -14.31 -1.56 -11.97
CA ILE A 43 -15.69 -2.06 -11.80
C ILE A 43 -16.51 -1.84 -13.08
N SER A 44 -16.32 -0.71 -13.76
CA SER A 44 -16.98 -0.47 -15.05
C SER A 44 -16.55 -1.46 -16.13
N SER A 45 -15.40 -2.12 -15.94
CA SER A 45 -14.88 -3.18 -16.80
C SER A 45 -15.34 -4.58 -16.39
N GLY A 46 -16.23 -4.69 -15.40
CA GLY A 46 -16.83 -5.94 -14.94
C GLY A 46 -16.26 -6.50 -13.64
N GLU A 47 -15.29 -5.84 -13.02
CA GLU A 47 -14.71 -6.29 -11.76
C GLU A 47 -15.65 -6.08 -10.55
N THR A 48 -15.44 -6.87 -9.51
CA THR A 48 -16.21 -6.77 -8.27
C THR A 48 -15.82 -5.50 -7.50
N ALA A 49 -16.83 -4.79 -6.99
CA ALA A 49 -16.59 -3.60 -6.20
C ALA A 49 -15.96 -3.91 -4.83
N PRO A 50 -14.97 -3.10 -4.39
CA PRO A 50 -14.46 -3.17 -3.04
C PRO A 50 -15.46 -2.56 -2.05
N PHE A 51 -15.32 -2.95 -0.79
CA PHE A 51 -15.91 -2.26 0.35
C PHE A 51 -14.77 -1.70 1.19
N VAL A 52 -14.82 -0.41 1.49
CA VAL A 52 -13.72 0.34 2.14
C VAL A 52 -14.07 0.81 3.55
N GLY A 53 -15.06 0.17 4.19
CA GLY A 53 -15.43 0.39 5.59
C GLY A 53 -16.30 1.61 5.87
N HIS A 54 -16.37 2.58 4.97
CA HIS A 54 -17.14 3.83 5.17
C HIS A 54 -17.94 4.23 3.92
N ASN A 55 -18.87 5.18 4.08
CA ASN A 55 -19.71 5.70 3.00
C ASN A 55 -20.46 4.61 2.21
N ALA A 56 -21.01 3.62 2.92
CA ALA A 56 -21.70 2.50 2.31
C ALA A 56 -23.05 2.24 2.98
N PHE A 57 -24.00 1.74 2.20
CA PHE A 57 -25.22 1.13 2.72
C PHE A 57 -25.08 -0.39 2.67
N LEU A 58 -25.45 -1.05 3.76
CA LEU A 58 -25.42 -2.50 3.88
C LEU A 58 -26.84 -3.05 4.03
N ARG A 59 -27.10 -4.20 3.40
CA ARG A 59 -28.35 -4.92 3.54
C ARG A 59 -28.28 -5.82 4.76
N TRP A 60 -28.98 -5.43 5.81
CA TRP A 60 -28.91 -6.11 7.10
C TRP A 60 -29.14 -7.63 7.05
N PRO A 61 -30.17 -8.17 6.38
CA PRO A 61 -30.32 -9.63 6.26
C PRO A 61 -29.10 -10.34 5.66
N ALA A 62 -28.46 -9.76 4.64
CA ALA A 62 -27.29 -10.37 4.03
C ALA A 62 -26.08 -10.39 4.97
N VAL A 63 -25.94 -9.36 5.81
CA VAL A 63 -24.91 -9.30 6.86
C VAL A 63 -25.14 -10.39 7.91
N GLN A 64 -26.40 -10.62 8.29
CA GLN A 64 -26.77 -11.67 9.24
C GLN A 64 -26.52 -13.07 8.67
N ASP A 65 -26.77 -13.28 7.38
CA ASP A 65 -26.59 -14.58 6.70
C ASP A 65 -25.12 -15.06 6.68
N VAL A 66 -24.17 -14.14 6.81
CA VAL A 66 -22.73 -14.45 6.82
C VAL A 66 -22.08 -14.30 8.19
N GLY A 67 -22.87 -14.05 9.24
CA GLY A 67 -22.38 -14.00 10.62
C GLY A 67 -21.74 -15.33 11.04
N VAL A 68 -20.67 -15.26 11.82
CA VAL A 68 -19.94 -16.46 12.28
C VAL A 68 -20.28 -16.69 13.75
N PRO A 69 -21.12 -17.67 14.11
CA PRO A 69 -21.48 -17.91 15.50
C PRO A 69 -20.27 -18.39 16.31
N GLU A 70 -20.08 -17.80 17.48
CA GLU A 70 -19.12 -18.23 18.50
C GLU A 70 -19.69 -19.35 19.38
N GLU A 71 -18.83 -20.00 20.16
CA GLU A 71 -19.21 -21.14 21.01
C GLU A 71 -20.21 -20.75 22.12
N ASP A 72 -20.24 -19.48 22.52
CA ASP A 72 -21.14 -18.93 23.53
C ASP A 72 -22.53 -18.52 22.97
N GLY A 73 -22.73 -18.67 21.67
CA GLY A 73 -23.96 -18.31 20.97
C GLY A 73 -24.04 -16.84 20.54
N PHE A 74 -23.01 -16.03 20.81
CA PHE A 74 -22.86 -14.70 20.21
C PHE A 74 -22.53 -14.84 18.72
N VAL A 75 -23.08 -13.97 17.87
CA VAL A 75 -22.81 -13.99 16.43
C VAL A 75 -22.15 -12.66 16.04
N PRO A 76 -20.81 -12.59 16.03
CA PRO A 76 -20.11 -11.47 15.44
C PRO A 76 -20.42 -11.37 13.94
N TYR A 77 -20.88 -10.19 13.51
CA TYR A 77 -21.07 -9.87 12.09
C TYR A 77 -19.80 -9.33 11.45
N TRP A 78 -19.02 -8.60 12.23
CA TRP A 78 -17.71 -8.05 11.89
C TRP A 78 -16.64 -8.90 12.55
N SER A 79 -15.52 -9.07 11.87
CA SER A 79 -14.41 -9.80 12.48
C SER A 79 -13.74 -8.94 13.56
N GLU A 80 -13.77 -9.39 14.81
CA GLU A 80 -13.06 -8.74 15.92
C GLU A 80 -11.56 -9.10 15.97
N SER A 81 -11.17 -10.14 15.21
CA SER A 81 -9.80 -10.67 15.19
C SER A 81 -8.95 -10.16 14.04
N HIS A 82 -9.54 -9.41 13.10
CA HIS A 82 -8.87 -8.91 11.91
C HIS A 82 -8.81 -7.39 11.92
N VAL A 83 -7.69 -6.84 11.47
CA VAL A 83 -7.44 -5.41 11.27
C VAL A 83 -8.19 -4.87 10.05
N SER A 84 -8.59 -5.74 9.12
CA SER A 84 -9.35 -5.39 7.91
C SER A 84 -10.75 -6.03 7.95
N GLU A 85 -11.55 -5.62 8.93
CA GLU A 85 -12.90 -6.15 9.17
C GLU A 85 -13.87 -5.89 8.02
N ASP A 86 -13.68 -4.77 7.32
CA ASP A 86 -14.43 -4.38 6.13
C ASP A 86 -14.16 -5.32 4.95
N PHE A 87 -12.91 -5.65 4.72
CA PHE A 87 -12.53 -6.53 3.64
C PHE A 87 -12.93 -7.99 3.94
N ASP A 88 -12.82 -8.44 5.20
CA ASP A 88 -13.31 -9.76 5.62
C ASP A 88 -14.81 -9.94 5.34
N ILE A 89 -15.66 -9.01 5.78
CA ILE A 89 -17.11 -9.13 5.56
C ILE A 89 -17.46 -9.05 4.07
N ALA A 90 -16.74 -8.23 3.31
CA ALA A 90 -16.92 -8.13 1.85
C ALA A 90 -16.63 -9.47 1.16
N LEU A 91 -15.53 -10.13 1.54
CA LEU A 91 -15.20 -11.46 1.02
C LEU A 91 -16.26 -12.49 1.41
N ARG A 92 -16.68 -12.54 2.68
CA ARG A 92 -17.74 -13.46 3.13
C ARG A 92 -19.04 -13.29 2.34
N LEU A 93 -19.48 -12.04 2.15
CA LEU A 93 -20.67 -11.73 1.36
C LEU A 93 -20.54 -12.17 -0.10
N GLN A 94 -19.41 -11.89 -0.75
CA GLN A 94 -19.15 -12.28 -2.13
C GLN A 94 -19.07 -13.80 -2.30
N MET A 95 -18.43 -14.51 -1.36
CA MET A 95 -18.36 -15.97 -1.35
C MET A 95 -19.75 -16.61 -1.17
N ALA A 96 -20.63 -15.96 -0.41
CA ALA A 96 -22.05 -16.34 -0.26
C ALA A 96 -22.92 -15.99 -1.49
N GLY A 97 -22.34 -15.41 -2.55
CA GLY A 97 -23.03 -15.08 -3.80
C GLY A 97 -23.72 -13.71 -3.80
N ASN A 98 -23.48 -12.87 -2.80
CA ASN A 98 -23.97 -11.49 -2.82
C ASN A 98 -23.11 -10.61 -3.72
N ILE A 99 -23.72 -9.55 -4.24
CA ILE A 99 -23.07 -8.55 -5.09
C ILE A 99 -22.76 -7.30 -4.27
N ILE A 100 -21.58 -6.73 -4.50
CA ILE A 100 -21.22 -5.38 -4.06
C ILE A 100 -21.29 -4.45 -5.26
N ARG A 101 -21.87 -3.26 -5.09
CA ARG A 101 -21.96 -2.23 -6.14
C ARG A 101 -21.34 -0.93 -5.68
N ILE A 102 -20.80 -0.16 -6.63
CA ILE A 102 -20.43 1.24 -6.40
C ILE A 102 -21.48 2.20 -6.97
N ALA A 103 -21.80 3.23 -6.18
CA ALA A 103 -22.62 4.36 -6.57
C ALA A 103 -21.76 5.62 -6.77
N ASP A 104 -21.69 6.12 -8.01
CA ASP A 104 -20.91 7.33 -8.38
C ASP A 104 -21.80 8.53 -8.75
N TYR A 105 -23.12 8.43 -8.60
CA TYR A 105 -24.08 9.46 -9.03
C TYR A 105 -24.31 10.59 -8.01
N HIS A 106 -23.54 10.63 -6.92
CA HIS A 106 -23.64 11.66 -5.88
C HIS A 106 -22.56 12.74 -5.97
N ASP A 107 -21.80 12.78 -7.07
CA ASP A 107 -20.77 13.80 -7.33
C ASP A 107 -19.82 14.02 -6.13
N ASN A 108 -19.32 12.91 -5.57
CA ASN A 108 -18.41 12.90 -4.42
C ASN A 108 -18.93 13.64 -3.16
N ALA A 109 -20.26 13.69 -2.96
CA ALA A 109 -20.86 14.28 -1.76
C ALA A 109 -20.53 13.52 -0.48
N PHE A 110 -20.33 12.20 -0.57
CA PHE A 110 -19.75 11.41 0.51
C PHE A 110 -18.25 11.71 0.57
N LYS A 111 -17.75 12.14 1.72
CA LYS A 111 -16.35 12.52 1.88
C LYS A 111 -15.70 11.82 3.07
N GLU A 112 -14.41 11.58 2.96
CA GLU A 112 -13.57 11.03 4.04
C GLU A 112 -12.26 11.83 4.11
N GLY A 113 -11.70 11.94 5.32
CA GLY A 113 -10.39 12.54 5.52
C GLY A 113 -9.27 11.67 4.96
N VAL A 114 -8.14 12.28 4.67
CA VAL A 114 -6.88 11.56 4.36
C VAL A 114 -5.90 11.72 5.51
N SER A 115 -4.83 10.92 5.49
CA SER A 115 -3.74 11.05 6.45
C SER A 115 -3.14 12.45 6.39
N LEU A 116 -2.99 13.08 7.55
CA LEU A 116 -2.48 14.45 7.69
C LEU A 116 -0.96 14.48 7.88
N THR A 117 -0.35 13.36 8.28
CA THR A 117 1.09 13.25 8.48
C THR A 117 1.67 12.00 7.82
N ILE A 118 2.98 12.03 7.55
CA ILE A 118 3.70 10.85 7.06
C ILE A 118 3.64 9.67 8.05
N TYR A 119 3.57 9.94 9.35
CA TYR A 119 3.43 8.90 10.37
C TYR A 119 2.09 8.17 10.26
N ASP A 120 1.00 8.93 10.12
CA ASP A 120 -0.35 8.37 9.96
C ASP A 120 -0.44 7.54 8.68
N GLU A 121 0.13 8.04 7.59
CA GLU A 121 0.15 7.34 6.31
C GLU A 121 0.96 6.04 6.41
N ILE A 122 2.17 6.08 6.98
CA ILE A 122 2.96 4.86 7.21
C ILE A 122 2.18 3.86 8.06
N ASN A 123 1.57 4.29 9.17
CA ASN A 123 0.75 3.43 10.02
C ASN A 123 -0.41 2.80 9.25
N ARG A 124 -1.06 3.57 8.37
CA ARG A 124 -2.16 3.09 7.52
C ARG A 124 -1.69 1.97 6.58
N TRP A 125 -0.54 2.14 5.91
CA TRP A 125 0.03 1.10 5.06
C TRP A 125 0.50 -0.13 5.84
N GLN A 126 0.98 0.04 7.08
CA GLN A 126 1.29 -1.07 7.96
C GLN A 126 0.04 -1.87 8.36
N LYS A 127 -1.06 -1.18 8.71
CA LYS A 127 -2.35 -1.83 8.97
C LYS A 127 -2.81 -2.67 7.78
N TYR A 128 -2.78 -2.10 6.58
CA TYR A 128 -3.18 -2.81 5.37
C TYR A 128 -2.29 -4.02 5.09
N GLY A 129 -0.96 -3.88 5.19
CA GLY A 129 -0.04 -4.99 5.00
C GLY A 129 -0.23 -6.10 6.02
N TYR A 130 -0.43 -5.75 7.30
CA TYR A 130 -0.71 -6.72 8.37
C TYR A 130 -2.04 -7.44 8.12
N GLY A 131 -3.11 -6.68 7.85
CA GLY A 131 -4.45 -7.20 7.57
C GLY A 131 -4.48 -8.18 6.39
N VAL A 132 -3.80 -7.83 5.30
CA VAL A 132 -3.63 -8.75 4.16
C VAL A 132 -2.92 -10.04 4.56
N ASN A 133 -1.90 -9.95 5.41
CA ASN A 133 -1.13 -11.12 5.79
C ASN A 133 -1.91 -12.09 6.69
N GLU A 134 -2.69 -11.59 7.64
CA GLU A 134 -3.54 -12.41 8.52
C GLU A 134 -4.71 -13.06 7.78
N MET A 135 -5.25 -12.40 6.74
CA MET A 135 -6.30 -13.02 5.91
C MET A 135 -5.75 -14.18 5.08
N ILE A 136 -4.50 -14.09 4.59
CA ILE A 136 -3.93 -15.13 3.72
C ILE A 136 -3.30 -16.25 4.53
N PHE A 137 -2.46 -15.90 5.51
CA PHE A 137 -1.59 -16.85 6.19
C PHE A 137 -1.94 -16.98 7.67
N HIS A 138 -1.68 -18.16 8.21
CA HIS A 138 -1.47 -18.30 9.65
C HIS A 138 -0.11 -17.73 10.05
N PRO A 139 0.05 -17.28 11.31
CA PRO A 139 1.37 -17.07 11.89
C PRO A 139 2.24 -18.33 11.76
N ILE A 140 3.56 -18.16 11.60
CA ILE A 140 4.48 -19.27 11.27
C ILE A 140 4.39 -20.40 12.30
N HIS A 141 4.21 -20.08 13.58
CA HIS A 141 4.09 -21.10 14.63
C HIS A 141 2.87 -22.02 14.47
N ARG A 142 1.85 -21.61 13.70
CA ARG A 142 0.64 -22.41 13.40
C ARG A 142 0.73 -23.18 12.08
N TRP A 143 1.84 -23.12 11.35
CA TRP A 143 1.98 -23.76 10.03
C TRP A 143 1.90 -25.29 10.03
N TYR A 144 1.98 -25.94 11.19
CA TYR A 144 1.68 -27.37 11.31
C TYR A 144 0.22 -27.70 10.96
N LYS A 145 -0.69 -26.71 10.95
CA LYS A 145 -2.08 -26.82 10.46
C LYS A 145 -2.22 -26.43 8.98
N GLY A 146 -1.11 -26.12 8.30
CA GLY A 146 -1.07 -25.52 6.96
C GLY A 146 -0.80 -24.00 7.02
N PRO A 147 -0.13 -23.44 6.00
CA PRO A 147 0.28 -22.03 6.01
C PRO A 147 -0.86 -21.06 5.75
N PHE A 148 -1.90 -21.47 5.02
CA PHE A 148 -3.01 -20.59 4.63
C PHE A 148 -4.22 -20.70 5.57
N THR A 149 -4.97 -19.61 5.70
CA THR A 149 -6.19 -19.58 6.51
C THR A 149 -7.36 -20.28 5.82
N PRO A 150 -8.39 -20.73 6.57
CA PRO A 150 -9.64 -21.21 6.00
C PRO A 150 -10.34 -20.17 5.11
N LEU A 151 -10.26 -18.89 5.47
CA LEU A 151 -10.82 -17.78 4.69
C LEU A 151 -10.20 -17.76 3.28
N PHE A 152 -8.87 -17.83 3.20
CA PHE A 152 -8.15 -17.80 1.93
C PHE A 152 -8.46 -19.02 1.04
N TYR A 153 -8.51 -20.21 1.62
CA TYR A 153 -8.92 -21.42 0.88
C TYR A 153 -10.33 -21.28 0.33
N THR A 154 -11.28 -20.86 1.17
CA THR A 154 -12.68 -20.67 0.78
C THR A 154 -12.79 -19.65 -0.35
N TYR A 155 -12.05 -18.55 -0.25
CA TYR A 155 -11.97 -17.52 -1.28
C TYR A 155 -11.50 -18.08 -2.63
N ILE A 156 -10.38 -18.84 -2.65
CA ILE A 156 -9.86 -19.42 -3.89
C ILE A 156 -10.86 -20.40 -4.51
N THR A 157 -11.55 -21.20 -3.70
CA THR A 157 -12.51 -22.22 -4.18
C THR A 157 -13.93 -21.69 -4.37
N SER A 158 -14.22 -20.44 -4.01
CA SER A 158 -15.57 -19.85 -4.07
C SER A 158 -16.09 -19.67 -5.50
N ASN A 159 -17.34 -19.24 -5.65
CA ASN A 159 -17.93 -18.92 -6.96
C ASN A 159 -17.70 -17.46 -7.40
N ILE A 160 -16.81 -16.70 -6.73
CA ILE A 160 -16.42 -15.36 -7.17
C ILE A 160 -15.83 -15.44 -8.59
N MET A 161 -16.16 -14.47 -9.43
CA MET A 161 -15.65 -14.39 -10.80
C MET A 161 -14.12 -14.46 -10.84
N LEU A 162 -13.58 -15.27 -11.74
CA LEU A 162 -12.14 -15.55 -11.80
C LEU A 162 -11.30 -14.28 -11.98
N SER A 163 -11.73 -13.34 -12.83
CA SER A 163 -10.98 -12.08 -13.02
C SER A 163 -10.93 -11.25 -11.73
N SER A 164 -12.02 -11.21 -10.96
CA SER A 164 -12.03 -10.55 -9.64
C SER A 164 -11.20 -11.28 -8.60
N LYS A 165 -11.13 -12.61 -8.65
CA LYS A 165 -10.15 -13.33 -7.82
C LYS A 165 -8.72 -12.92 -8.17
N ILE A 166 -8.38 -12.85 -9.45
CA ILE A 166 -7.04 -12.43 -9.89
C ILE A 166 -6.76 -10.99 -9.46
N SER A 167 -7.71 -10.07 -9.62
CA SER A 167 -7.57 -8.66 -9.24
C SER A 167 -7.39 -8.48 -7.73
N ILE A 168 -8.23 -9.15 -6.92
CA ILE A 168 -8.15 -9.09 -5.46
C ILE A 168 -6.84 -9.73 -4.97
N LEU A 169 -6.42 -10.86 -5.55
CA LEU A 169 -5.13 -11.49 -5.23
C LEU A 169 -3.95 -10.60 -5.62
N ALA A 170 -4.01 -9.93 -6.78
CA ALA A 170 -2.97 -8.99 -7.20
C ALA A 170 -2.85 -7.80 -6.24
N TYR A 171 -3.98 -7.26 -5.78
CA TYR A 171 -4.01 -6.23 -4.74
C TYR A 171 -3.36 -6.73 -3.45
N MET A 172 -3.74 -7.91 -2.95
CA MET A 172 -3.12 -8.52 -1.77
C MET A 172 -1.60 -8.72 -1.94
N CYS A 173 -1.18 -9.29 -3.08
CA CYS A 173 0.23 -9.51 -3.42
C CYS A 173 1.05 -8.22 -3.52
N SER A 174 0.41 -7.09 -3.83
CA SER A 174 1.10 -5.80 -3.94
C SER A 174 1.76 -5.37 -2.63
N TYR A 175 1.19 -5.71 -1.47
CA TYR A 175 1.80 -5.42 -0.17
C TYR A 175 3.08 -6.25 0.07
N TYR A 176 3.14 -7.48 -0.42
CA TYR A 176 4.37 -8.28 -0.38
C TYR A 176 5.42 -7.73 -1.35
N ALA A 177 5.02 -7.29 -2.54
CA ALA A 177 5.93 -6.65 -3.48
C ALA A 177 6.53 -5.37 -2.88
N LEU A 178 5.70 -4.50 -2.28
CA LEU A 178 6.16 -3.30 -1.58
C LEU A 178 7.03 -3.64 -0.37
N GLY A 179 6.59 -4.55 0.50
CA GLY A 179 7.31 -4.92 1.72
C GLY A 179 8.61 -5.70 1.48
N SER A 180 8.76 -6.39 0.35
CA SER A 180 9.99 -7.13 0.04
C SER A 180 11.03 -6.31 -0.72
N ALA A 181 10.67 -5.14 -1.26
CA ALA A 181 11.52 -4.36 -2.15
C ALA A 181 12.90 -4.01 -1.56
N LEU A 182 12.99 -3.51 -0.31
CA LEU A 182 14.26 -3.19 0.34
C LEU A 182 15.12 -4.44 0.54
N PHE A 183 14.51 -5.52 1.03
CA PHE A 183 15.21 -6.78 1.28
C PHE A 183 15.73 -7.41 -0.01
N LEU A 184 14.87 -7.54 -1.03
CA LEU A 184 15.23 -8.13 -2.32
C LEU A 184 16.24 -7.27 -3.08
N THR A 185 16.16 -5.94 -3.01
CA THR A 185 17.18 -5.06 -3.59
C THR A 185 18.53 -5.22 -2.89
N SER A 186 18.51 -5.34 -1.56
CA SER A 186 19.74 -5.60 -0.77
C SER A 186 20.34 -6.95 -1.13
N LEU A 187 19.53 -8.00 -1.24
CA LEU A 187 19.97 -9.33 -1.64
C LEU A 187 20.54 -9.30 -3.07
N ASN A 188 19.84 -8.64 -4.00
CA ASN A 188 20.28 -8.45 -5.37
C ASN A 188 21.62 -7.72 -5.46
N TYR A 189 21.86 -6.69 -4.63
CA TYR A 189 23.13 -5.97 -4.58
C TYR A 189 24.31 -6.91 -4.32
N PHE A 190 24.19 -7.84 -3.36
CA PHE A 190 25.24 -8.81 -3.06
C PHE A 190 25.32 -9.93 -4.09
N ILE A 191 24.18 -10.53 -4.46
CA ILE A 191 24.15 -11.68 -5.38
C ILE A 191 24.71 -11.27 -6.75
N VAL A 192 24.21 -10.19 -7.33
CA VAL A 192 24.66 -9.74 -8.65
C VAL A 192 26.02 -9.05 -8.56
N GLY A 193 26.31 -8.37 -7.44
CA GLY A 193 27.60 -7.73 -7.22
C GLY A 193 28.78 -8.71 -7.16
N TRP A 194 28.59 -9.90 -6.56
CA TRP A 194 29.65 -10.91 -6.41
C TRP A 194 29.61 -12.02 -7.46
N PHE A 195 28.43 -12.40 -7.96
CA PHE A 195 28.26 -13.56 -8.86
C PHE A 195 27.79 -13.15 -10.26
N ARG A 196 28.15 -11.95 -10.73
CA ARG A 196 27.68 -11.40 -12.01
C ARG A 196 27.90 -12.36 -13.18
N ASP A 197 29.11 -12.89 -13.32
CA ASP A 197 29.49 -13.68 -14.49
C ASP A 197 28.77 -15.02 -14.54
N ASP A 198 28.55 -15.64 -13.38
CA ASP A 198 27.78 -16.88 -13.26
C ASP A 198 26.28 -16.67 -13.57
N LEU A 199 25.76 -15.48 -13.27
CA LEU A 199 24.34 -15.13 -13.42
C LEU A 199 24.01 -14.53 -14.79
N ALA A 200 24.99 -13.97 -15.51
CA ALA A 200 24.79 -13.28 -16.77
C ALA A 200 23.95 -14.05 -17.82
N PRO A 201 24.03 -15.39 -17.96
CA PRO A 201 23.21 -16.13 -18.93
C PRO A 201 21.72 -16.20 -18.59
N VAL A 202 21.35 -16.02 -17.31
CA VAL A 202 19.99 -16.29 -16.81
C VAL A 202 19.35 -15.10 -16.08
N TYR A 203 20.11 -14.03 -15.86
CA TYR A 203 19.67 -12.89 -15.06
C TYR A 203 19.58 -11.61 -15.90
N LEU A 204 18.42 -10.96 -15.85
CA LEU A 204 18.24 -9.64 -16.46
C LEU A 204 18.96 -8.59 -15.60
N THR A 205 19.67 -7.66 -16.24
CA THR A 205 20.43 -6.66 -15.48
C THR A 205 19.48 -5.79 -14.65
N SER A 206 19.87 -5.49 -13.41
CA SER A 206 19.06 -4.66 -12.51
C SER A 206 18.82 -3.25 -13.06
N TRP A 207 19.73 -2.77 -13.90
CA TRP A 207 19.60 -1.50 -14.61
C TRP A 207 18.47 -1.51 -15.65
N ASP A 208 18.37 -2.57 -16.46
CA ASP A 208 17.31 -2.68 -17.47
C ASP A 208 15.93 -2.77 -16.82
N VAL A 209 15.83 -3.54 -15.71
CA VAL A 209 14.62 -3.60 -14.89
C VAL A 209 14.29 -2.21 -14.34
N PHE A 210 15.26 -1.54 -13.73
CA PHE A 210 15.08 -0.20 -13.17
C PHE A 210 14.59 0.81 -14.22
N LEU A 211 15.26 0.88 -15.38
CA LEU A 211 14.85 1.77 -16.47
C LEU A 211 13.44 1.46 -16.97
N SER A 212 13.11 0.17 -17.12
CA SER A 212 11.77 -0.27 -17.52
C SER A 212 10.72 0.20 -16.52
N LEU A 213 10.98 0.05 -15.21
CA LEU A 213 10.07 0.52 -14.16
C LEU A 213 9.91 2.05 -14.19
N VAL A 214 11.00 2.80 -14.37
CA VAL A 214 10.93 4.26 -14.47
C VAL A 214 10.06 4.68 -15.65
N VAL A 215 10.29 4.12 -16.84
CA VAL A 215 9.52 4.47 -18.04
C VAL A 215 8.05 4.08 -17.90
N VAL A 216 7.75 2.86 -17.44
CA VAL A 216 6.37 2.38 -17.32
C VAL A 216 5.60 3.16 -16.26
N PHE A 217 6.14 3.30 -15.05
CA PHE A 217 5.40 3.88 -13.93
C PHE A 217 5.44 5.41 -13.89
N ASN A 218 6.50 6.05 -14.39
CA ASN A 218 6.63 7.52 -14.33
C ASN A 218 6.33 8.21 -15.66
N ALA A 219 6.32 7.51 -16.79
CA ALA A 219 5.92 8.09 -18.07
C ALA A 219 4.60 7.50 -18.59
N ALA A 220 4.53 6.19 -18.82
CA ALA A 220 3.34 5.58 -19.43
C ALA A 220 2.11 5.64 -18.50
N GLY A 221 2.27 5.36 -17.21
CA GLY A 221 1.19 5.41 -16.21
C GLY A 221 0.51 6.78 -16.11
N PRO A 222 1.24 7.88 -15.86
CA PRO A 222 0.69 9.24 -15.84
C PRO A 222 -0.02 9.64 -17.13
N VAL A 223 0.51 9.24 -18.29
CA VAL A 223 -0.14 9.50 -19.58
C VAL A 223 -1.45 8.71 -19.70
N ALA A 224 -1.44 7.42 -19.37
CA ALA A 224 -2.63 6.58 -19.39
C ALA A 224 -3.72 7.11 -18.44
N LEU A 225 -3.35 7.50 -17.22
CA LEU A 225 -4.28 8.09 -16.25
C LEU A 225 -4.89 9.41 -16.78
N ALA A 226 -4.08 10.27 -17.40
CA ALA A 226 -4.58 11.51 -17.99
C ALA A 226 -5.57 11.24 -19.13
N ILE A 227 -5.31 10.24 -19.97
CA ILE A 227 -6.23 9.82 -21.05
C ILE A 227 -7.54 9.29 -20.46
N VAL A 228 -7.48 8.45 -19.41
CA VAL A 228 -8.68 7.93 -18.75
C VAL A 228 -9.53 9.07 -18.20
N ARG A 229 -8.94 9.99 -17.40
CA ARG A 229 -9.64 11.13 -16.83
C ARG A 229 -10.23 12.07 -17.88
N TYR A 230 -9.53 12.25 -19.00
CA TYR A 230 -10.06 13.01 -20.13
C TYR A 230 -11.26 12.33 -20.78
N ARG A 231 -11.15 11.02 -21.03
CA ARG A 231 -12.20 10.24 -21.67
C ARG A 231 -13.45 10.06 -20.82
N THR A 232 -13.31 10.01 -19.50
CA THR A 232 -14.44 9.92 -18.57
C THR A 232 -15.06 11.29 -18.28
N GLY A 233 -14.47 12.39 -18.78
CA GLY A 233 -14.97 13.74 -18.53
C GLY A 233 -14.62 14.28 -17.13
N GLU A 234 -13.79 13.57 -16.36
CA GLU A 234 -13.35 14.01 -15.03
C GLU A 234 -12.48 15.29 -15.10
N GLN A 235 -11.63 15.41 -16.13
CA GLN A 235 -10.67 16.51 -16.22
C GLN A 235 -10.17 16.74 -17.66
N PRO A 236 -9.88 17.99 -18.07
CA PRO A 236 -9.21 18.26 -19.35
C PRO A 236 -7.83 17.59 -19.42
N LEU A 237 -7.47 17.06 -20.60
CA LEU A 237 -6.26 16.24 -20.81
C LEU A 237 -4.97 16.93 -20.32
N LEU A 238 -4.72 18.17 -20.74
CA LEU A 238 -3.49 18.89 -20.37
C LEU A 238 -3.43 19.15 -18.86
N LYS A 239 -4.57 19.47 -18.24
CA LYS A 239 -4.67 19.69 -16.79
C LYS A 239 -4.36 18.39 -16.04
N ALA A 240 -4.90 17.25 -16.49
CA ALA A 240 -4.64 15.94 -15.90
C ALA A 240 -3.16 15.52 -16.06
N MET A 241 -2.55 15.78 -17.23
CA MET A 241 -1.12 15.52 -17.44
C MET A 241 -0.23 16.34 -16.50
N MET A 242 -0.48 17.64 -16.38
CA MET A 242 0.30 18.52 -15.49
C MET A 242 0.13 18.14 -14.03
N GLU A 243 -1.07 17.78 -13.61
CA GLU A 243 -1.33 17.31 -12.25
C GLU A 243 -0.60 16.00 -11.95
N ASN A 244 -0.63 15.03 -12.87
CA ASN A 244 0.10 13.78 -12.69
C ASN A 244 1.61 14.03 -12.57
N LEU A 245 2.18 14.84 -13.48
CA LEU A 245 3.61 15.20 -13.43
C LEU A 245 4.00 15.91 -12.14
N LYS A 246 3.15 16.79 -11.62
CA LYS A 246 3.38 17.51 -10.36
C LYS A 246 3.57 16.55 -9.17
N TRP A 247 2.82 15.45 -9.14
CA TRP A 247 2.79 14.55 -7.98
C TRP A 247 3.76 13.37 -8.07
N ILE A 248 4.35 13.10 -9.24
CA ILE A 248 5.37 12.05 -9.41
C ILE A 248 6.48 12.13 -8.35
N PRO A 249 7.14 13.28 -8.11
CA PRO A 249 8.27 13.32 -7.16
C PRO A 249 7.87 12.88 -5.75
N MET A 250 6.72 13.34 -5.26
CA MET A 250 6.22 12.96 -3.94
C MET A 250 5.89 11.46 -3.89
N MET A 251 5.21 10.92 -4.91
CA MET A 251 4.85 9.50 -4.96
C MET A 251 6.10 8.61 -5.05
N THR A 252 7.12 9.03 -5.80
CA THR A 252 8.39 8.31 -5.90
C THR A 252 9.11 8.23 -4.56
N VAL A 253 9.18 9.34 -3.81
CA VAL A 253 9.78 9.33 -2.46
C VAL A 253 8.97 8.46 -1.51
N PHE A 254 7.64 8.56 -1.55
CA PHE A 254 6.76 7.79 -0.68
C PHE A 254 6.87 6.29 -0.92
N PHE A 255 6.61 5.83 -2.15
CA PHE A 255 6.68 4.40 -2.49
C PHE A 255 8.09 3.84 -2.47
N GLY A 256 9.11 4.66 -2.76
CA GLY A 256 10.51 4.28 -2.61
C GLY A 256 10.94 4.08 -1.16
N GLY A 257 10.26 4.72 -0.20
CA GLY A 257 10.59 4.69 1.23
C GLY A 257 9.67 3.84 2.11
N ILE A 258 8.61 3.22 1.58
CA ILE A 258 7.60 2.51 2.39
C ILE A 258 7.97 1.06 2.73
N SER A 259 8.91 0.48 1.97
CA SER A 259 9.18 -0.97 1.98
C SER A 259 9.53 -1.51 3.36
N TYR A 260 10.44 -0.85 4.08
CA TYR A 260 10.82 -1.22 5.45
C TYR A 260 9.60 -1.33 6.38
N HIS A 261 8.69 -0.37 6.31
CA HIS A 261 7.55 -0.29 7.22
C HIS A 261 6.55 -1.43 6.97
N ILE A 262 6.24 -1.70 5.71
CA ILE A 262 5.36 -2.82 5.34
C ILE A 262 6.03 -4.15 5.68
N ASN A 263 7.35 -4.29 5.45
CA ASN A 263 8.10 -5.49 5.84
C ASN A 263 7.95 -5.81 7.33
N MET A 264 8.10 -4.78 8.18
CA MET A 264 7.92 -4.93 9.63
C MET A 264 6.52 -5.40 9.99
N ALA A 265 5.48 -4.88 9.32
CA ALA A 265 4.10 -5.31 9.54
C ALA A 265 3.86 -6.77 9.14
N LEU A 266 4.36 -7.18 7.97
CA LEU A 266 4.28 -8.56 7.50
C LEU A 266 5.00 -9.52 8.46
N LEU A 267 6.22 -9.18 8.86
CA LEU A 267 7.01 -9.98 9.79
C LEU A 267 6.39 -10.05 11.18
N ALA A 268 5.80 -8.95 11.68
CA ALA A 268 5.15 -8.94 12.98
C ALA A 268 4.01 -9.96 13.04
N HIS A 269 3.14 -9.99 12.02
CA HIS A 269 2.10 -11.02 11.94
C HIS A 269 2.71 -12.44 11.91
N PHE A 270 3.67 -12.68 11.01
CA PHE A 270 4.29 -14.01 10.87
C PHE A 270 4.96 -14.51 12.16
N LEU A 271 5.61 -13.61 12.88
CA LEU A 271 6.30 -13.89 14.14
C LEU A 271 5.40 -13.78 15.37
N HIS A 272 4.11 -13.51 15.20
CA HIS A 272 3.14 -13.35 16.27
C HIS A 272 3.54 -12.26 17.28
N ILE A 273 4.00 -11.12 16.75
CA ILE A 273 4.33 -9.92 17.49
C ILE A 273 3.14 -8.97 17.42
N ASP A 274 2.59 -8.62 18.58
CA ASP A 274 1.45 -7.72 18.67
C ASP A 274 1.85 -6.30 18.23
N MET A 275 1.29 -5.87 17.11
CA MET A 275 1.33 -4.47 16.68
C MET A 275 0.06 -3.77 17.15
N GLN A 276 0.25 -2.61 17.78
CA GLN A 276 -0.85 -1.75 18.19
C GLN A 276 -0.79 -0.49 17.34
N TRP A 277 -1.95 -0.08 16.82
CA TRP A 277 -2.07 1.14 16.05
C TRP A 277 -3.06 2.09 16.69
N GLY A 278 -2.72 3.37 16.74
CA GLY A 278 -3.68 4.41 17.11
C GLY A 278 -4.78 4.59 16.07
N SER A 279 -5.83 5.30 16.45
CA SER A 279 -6.77 5.89 15.50
C SER A 279 -6.05 6.95 14.66
N THR A 280 -6.34 7.02 13.36
CA THR A 280 -5.85 8.09 12.49
C THR A 280 -6.28 9.44 13.07
N SER A 281 -5.33 10.37 13.24
CA SER A 281 -5.68 11.68 13.76
C SER A 281 -6.60 12.42 12.79
N LYS A 282 -7.70 12.97 13.32
CA LYS A 282 -8.64 13.79 12.55
C LYS A 282 -8.25 15.27 12.53
N GLU A 283 -7.29 15.65 13.37
CA GLU A 283 -6.78 17.01 13.48
C GLU A 283 -5.25 16.97 13.41
N LYS A 284 -4.66 18.00 12.78
CA LYS A 284 -3.21 18.15 12.75
C LYS A 284 -2.78 18.91 13.99
N GLU A 285 -1.92 18.28 14.78
CA GLU A 285 -1.22 18.98 15.85
C GLU A 285 -0.19 19.94 15.25
N ASP A 286 -0.20 21.19 15.67
CA ASP A 286 0.82 22.17 15.28
C ASP A 286 2.19 21.68 15.77
N SER A 287 3.16 21.67 14.86
CA SER A 287 4.53 21.25 15.12
C SER A 287 5.49 22.07 14.26
N ASN A 288 6.76 22.05 14.61
CA ASN A 288 7.81 22.82 13.93
C ASN A 288 9.07 21.97 13.72
N PHE A 289 10.03 22.53 12.98
CA PHE A 289 11.30 21.88 12.66
C PHE A 289 12.02 21.32 13.89
N PHE A 290 12.05 22.08 14.99
CA PHE A 290 12.79 21.71 16.20
C PHE A 290 12.13 20.58 17.00
N GLN A 291 10.81 20.45 16.91
CA GLN A 291 10.06 19.34 17.52
C GLN A 291 10.08 18.09 16.64
N GLU A 292 9.90 18.26 15.33
CA GLU A 292 9.81 17.13 14.40
C GLU A 292 11.16 16.45 14.17
N MET A 293 12.28 17.17 14.06
CA MET A 293 13.57 16.55 13.78
C MET A 293 13.96 15.48 14.83
N PRO A 294 13.93 15.78 16.15
CA PRO A 294 14.15 14.74 17.17
C PRO A 294 13.09 13.63 17.14
N ARG A 295 11.83 13.97 16.86
CA ARG A 295 10.73 12.99 16.77
C ARG A 295 10.94 11.99 15.63
N ILE A 296 11.36 12.45 14.46
CA ILE A 296 11.68 11.63 13.29
C ILE A 296 12.78 10.64 13.66
N PHE A 297 13.92 11.11 14.17
CA PHE A 297 15.03 10.21 14.50
C PHE A 297 14.68 9.23 15.63
N LYS A 298 13.87 9.63 16.61
CA LYS A 298 13.41 8.73 17.68
C LYS A 298 12.47 7.65 17.17
N THR A 299 11.52 8.02 16.31
CA THR A 299 10.51 7.12 15.74
C THR A 299 11.15 6.13 14.77
N PHE A 300 12.02 6.61 13.89
CA PHE A 300 12.62 5.82 12.80
C PHE A 300 14.04 5.33 13.09
N LYS A 301 14.50 5.36 14.35
CA LYS A 301 15.88 5.02 14.75
C LYS A 301 16.37 3.68 14.20
N TRP A 302 15.52 2.65 14.20
CA TRP A 302 15.89 1.31 13.75
C TRP A 302 16.03 1.23 12.24
N MET A 303 15.17 1.95 11.51
CA MET A 303 15.30 2.10 10.06
C MET A 303 16.61 2.83 9.74
N TYR A 304 16.87 3.98 10.37
CA TYR A 304 18.10 4.74 10.12
C TYR A 304 19.37 3.96 10.51
N LEU A 305 19.33 3.16 11.57
CA LEU A 305 20.44 2.28 11.93
C LEU A 305 20.71 1.23 10.85
N LEU A 306 19.67 0.53 10.38
CA LEU A 306 19.79 -0.44 9.30
C LEU A 306 20.35 0.20 8.04
N LEU A 307 19.81 1.36 7.64
CA LEU A 307 20.25 2.08 6.45
C LEU A 307 21.69 2.57 6.61
N ALA A 308 22.11 3.05 7.79
CA ALA A 308 23.49 3.46 8.04
C ALA A 308 24.46 2.30 7.88
N VAL A 309 24.11 1.10 8.35
CA VAL A 309 24.89 -0.12 8.13
C VAL A 309 24.97 -0.46 6.64
N LEU A 310 23.86 -0.43 5.92
CA LEU A 310 23.83 -0.69 4.48
C LEU A 310 24.67 0.31 3.69
N VAL A 311 24.57 1.60 3.99
CA VAL A 311 25.42 2.64 3.38
C VAL A 311 26.90 2.39 3.68
N GLY A 312 27.23 2.06 4.93
CA GLY A 312 28.60 1.74 5.33
C GLY A 312 29.17 0.56 4.55
N ILE A 313 28.37 -0.50 4.37
CA ILE A 313 28.73 -1.67 3.55
C ILE A 313 28.93 -1.25 2.09
N MET A 314 28.01 -0.48 1.51
CA MET A 314 28.13 -0.03 0.12
C MET A 314 29.39 0.81 -0.11
N VAL A 315 29.70 1.72 0.82
CA VAL A 315 30.92 2.57 0.74
C VAL A 315 32.17 1.71 0.87
N TYR A 316 32.20 0.77 1.82
CA TYR A 316 33.31 -0.16 1.99
C TYR A 316 33.54 -1.01 0.73
N LEU A 317 32.50 -1.67 0.23
CA LEU A 317 32.59 -2.54 -0.95
C LEU A 317 32.86 -1.76 -2.25
N GLY A 318 32.42 -0.51 -2.36
CA GLY A 318 32.66 0.32 -3.53
C GLY A 318 34.06 0.96 -3.58
N ALA A 319 34.65 1.30 -2.43
CA ALA A 319 35.86 2.12 -2.38
C ALA A 319 37.07 1.50 -1.66
N PHE A 320 36.87 0.54 -0.75
CA PHE A 320 37.91 0.07 0.17
C PHE A 320 38.13 -1.45 0.17
N ALA A 321 37.17 -2.24 -0.30
CA ALA A 321 37.29 -3.69 -0.35
C ALA A 321 38.38 -4.13 -1.35
N PRO A 322 39.06 -5.27 -1.11
CA PRO A 322 39.93 -5.92 -2.09
C PRO A 322 39.17 -6.21 -3.39
N ASP A 323 39.89 -6.28 -4.51
CA ASP A 323 39.25 -6.40 -5.83
C ASP A 323 38.31 -7.62 -5.95
N ASP A 324 38.60 -8.74 -5.27
CA ASP A 324 37.75 -9.93 -5.26
C ASP A 324 36.39 -9.74 -4.55
N TRP A 325 36.29 -8.75 -3.64
CA TRP A 325 35.07 -8.47 -2.87
C TRP A 325 34.39 -7.16 -3.28
N ALA A 326 35.08 -6.35 -4.10
CA ALA A 326 34.64 -5.01 -4.44
C ALA A 326 33.42 -5.04 -5.37
N ILE A 327 32.37 -4.29 -5.01
CA ILE A 327 31.17 -4.11 -5.83
C ILE A 327 31.23 -2.70 -6.42
N LYS A 328 31.76 -2.60 -7.64
CA LYS A 328 31.96 -1.33 -8.38
C LYS A 328 30.96 -1.13 -9.53
N ASP A 329 30.08 -2.09 -9.75
CA ASP A 329 29.12 -2.05 -10.87
C ASP A 329 27.94 -1.11 -10.58
N PHE A 330 27.78 -0.09 -11.41
CA PHE A 330 26.69 0.88 -11.28
C PHE A 330 25.30 0.24 -11.42
N THR A 331 25.18 -0.89 -12.15
CA THR A 331 23.88 -1.52 -12.40
C THR A 331 23.21 -2.02 -11.13
N VAL A 332 24.01 -2.37 -10.10
CA VAL A 332 23.52 -2.79 -8.78
C VAL A 332 23.62 -1.67 -7.73
N ILE A 333 24.63 -0.79 -7.85
CA ILE A 333 24.82 0.34 -6.92
C ILE A 333 23.68 1.34 -7.02
N VAL A 334 23.23 1.70 -8.23
CA VAL A 334 22.22 2.75 -8.42
C VAL A 334 20.86 2.33 -7.84
N PRO A 335 20.27 1.16 -8.18
CA PRO A 335 19.01 0.71 -7.58
C PRO A 335 19.06 0.62 -6.05
N MET A 336 20.15 0.10 -5.50
CA MET A 336 20.34 0.02 -4.05
C MET A 336 20.46 1.42 -3.41
N GLY A 337 21.23 2.31 -4.04
CA GLY A 337 21.41 3.69 -3.57
C GLY A 337 20.11 4.48 -3.57
N MET A 338 19.27 4.34 -4.59
CA MET A 338 17.94 4.95 -4.62
C MET A 338 17.02 4.37 -3.54
N THR A 339 17.03 3.05 -3.38
CA THR A 339 16.22 2.38 -2.36
C THR A 339 16.57 2.91 -0.97
N VAL A 340 17.85 2.93 -0.61
CA VAL A 340 18.32 3.49 0.66
C VAL A 340 18.02 4.99 0.76
N GLY A 341 18.27 5.75 -0.30
CA GLY A 341 18.03 7.19 -0.36
C GLY A 341 16.56 7.56 -0.10
N PHE A 342 15.61 6.88 -0.74
CA PHE A 342 14.19 7.16 -0.54
C PHE A 342 13.70 6.78 0.85
N HIS A 343 14.23 5.71 1.47
CA HIS A 343 13.91 5.41 2.87
C HIS A 343 14.45 6.49 3.81
N ILE A 344 15.64 7.05 3.56
CA ILE A 344 16.18 8.16 4.36
C ILE A 344 15.33 9.42 4.18
N LEU A 345 14.97 9.74 2.93
CA LEU A 345 14.28 10.98 2.57
C LEU A 345 12.81 10.97 2.94
N SER A 346 12.12 9.83 2.94
CA SER A 346 10.67 9.76 3.13
C SER A 346 10.19 10.45 4.41
N PRO A 347 10.72 10.16 5.62
CA PRO A 347 10.31 10.85 6.85
C PRO A 347 10.64 12.36 6.88
N LEU A 348 11.62 12.80 6.08
CA LEU A 348 12.11 14.17 6.06
C LEU A 348 11.34 15.01 5.04
N VAL A 349 11.40 14.61 3.76
CA VAL A 349 10.85 15.37 2.64
C VAL A 349 9.32 15.33 2.60
N LEU A 350 8.69 14.34 3.24
CA LEU A 350 7.23 14.21 3.30
C LEU A 350 6.62 14.75 4.60
N ASN A 351 7.41 15.43 5.44
CA ASN A 351 6.91 16.07 6.66
C ASN A 351 6.82 17.61 6.47
N PRO A 352 5.62 18.18 6.28
CA PRO A 352 5.45 19.61 6.06
C PRO A 352 5.90 20.49 7.22
N SER A 353 5.84 19.96 8.45
CA SER A 353 6.18 20.72 9.66
C SER A 353 7.67 21.05 9.74
N LEU A 354 8.54 20.38 8.97
CA LEU A 354 9.95 20.74 8.83
C LEU A 354 10.17 22.07 8.07
N MET A 355 9.16 22.60 7.40
CA MET A 355 9.22 23.92 6.75
C MET A 355 8.85 25.07 7.71
N ILE A 356 8.41 24.75 8.93
CA ILE A 356 7.98 25.72 9.94
C ILE A 356 9.12 25.91 10.94
N PHE A 357 9.74 27.09 10.94
CA PHE A 357 10.83 27.47 11.85
C PHE A 357 10.39 28.41 12.98
N ALA A 358 9.12 28.78 13.02
CA ALA A 358 8.54 29.57 14.09
C ALA A 358 8.37 28.72 15.36
N TYR A 359 8.61 29.33 16.52
CA TYR A 359 8.49 28.71 17.84
C TYR A 359 7.06 28.68 18.35
#